data_AF-A0A6D2JTX0-F1
#
_entry.id   AF-A0A6D2JTX0-F1
#
_cell.length_a   1.000
_cell.length_b   1.000
_cell.length_c   1.000
_cell.angle_alpha   90.00
_cell.angle_beta   90.00
_cell.angle_gamma   90.00
#
_symmetry.space_group_name_H-M   'P 1'
#
loop_
_entity.id
_entity.type
_entity.pdbx_description
1 polymer ?
#
loop_
_entity_poly.entity_id
_entity_poly.type
_entity_poly.pdbx_seq_one_letter_code
_entity_poly.pdbx_strand_id
1 'polypeptide(L)'
;MAAIVELRRRSKTRIAVEYGAAGIIVSNHGARQLDYVPATIVALEEVGRPSLFSLAANGEAGVRKMLQMLRDEFELTMALSGCRSLREISRNHIKADWELPHHLPAKI
;
A
#
# COMPACT_ATOMS: atom_id res chain seq x y z
N MET A 1 -2.00 18.42 -11.65
CA MET A 1 -3.09 17.43 -11.89
C MET A 1 -2.51 16.02 -11.68
N ALA A 2 -3.14 15.16 -10.89
CA ALA A 2 -2.69 13.77 -10.68
C ALA A 2 -3.56 12.79 -11.50
N ALA A 3 -2.97 11.73 -12.04
CA ALA A 3 -3.68 10.71 -12.82
C ALA A 3 -3.79 9.40 -12.03
N ILE A 4 -4.97 8.78 -12.02
CA ILE A 4 -5.17 7.45 -11.44
C ILE A 4 -4.88 6.41 -12.52
N VAL A 5 -3.98 5.47 -12.24
CA VAL A 5 -3.63 4.38 -13.15
C VAL A 5 -3.96 3.04 -12.50
N GLU A 6 -4.81 2.26 -13.18
CA GLU A 6 -5.16 0.89 -12.79
C GLU A 6 -3.95 -0.05 -12.92
N LEU A 7 -3.79 -0.97 -11.96
CA LEU A 7 -2.68 -1.93 -11.85
C LEU A 7 -2.42 -2.84 -13.08
N ARG A 8 -3.29 -2.83 -14.10
CA ARG A 8 -3.20 -3.75 -15.24
C ARG A 8 -2.20 -3.40 -16.34
N ARG A 9 -1.81 -2.13 -16.56
CA ARG A 9 -0.99 -1.77 -17.75
C ARG A 9 0.03 -0.65 -17.52
N ARG A 10 1.31 -0.99 -17.65
CA ARG A 10 2.46 -0.06 -17.70
C ARG A 10 2.33 1.01 -18.80
N SER A 11 1.51 0.80 -19.83
CA SER A 11 1.33 1.79 -20.90
C SER A 11 0.57 3.04 -20.46
N LYS A 12 -0.30 2.94 -19.46
CA LYS A 12 -1.10 4.08 -18.97
C LYS A 12 -0.28 5.09 -18.18
N THR A 13 0.78 4.65 -17.49
CA THR A 13 1.67 5.55 -16.76
C THR A 13 2.46 6.43 -17.72
N ARG A 14 2.99 5.86 -18.81
CA ARG A 14 3.70 6.63 -19.84
C ARG A 14 2.81 7.71 -20.46
N ILE A 15 1.58 7.35 -20.82
CA ILE A 15 0.60 8.28 -21.37
C ILE A 15 0.29 9.39 -20.35
N ALA A 16 0.06 9.06 -19.07
CA ALA A 16 -0.20 10.08 -18.05
C ALA A 16 0.96 11.10 -17.91
N VAL A 17 2.21 10.65 -18.02
CA VAL A 17 3.39 11.52 -18.01
C VAL A 17 3.45 12.39 -19.27
N GLU A 18 3.21 11.82 -20.44
CA GLU A 18 3.19 12.55 -21.72
C GLU A 18 2.14 13.69 -21.72
N TYR A 19 1.04 13.52 -21.00
CA TYR A 19 -0.01 14.54 -20.84
C TYR A 19 0.27 15.52 -19.68
N GLY A 20 1.46 15.49 -19.08
CA GLY A 20 1.88 16.46 -18.06
C GLY A 20 1.28 16.22 -16.67
N ALA A 21 0.90 14.98 -16.34
CA ALA A 21 0.48 14.66 -14.98
C ALA A 21 1.62 14.93 -13.98
N ALA A 22 1.30 15.64 -12.90
CA ALA A 22 2.25 15.98 -11.84
C ALA A 22 2.49 14.79 -10.87
N GLY A 23 1.70 13.73 -10.99
CA GLY A 23 1.80 12.53 -10.16
C GLY A 23 0.87 11.43 -10.64
N ILE A 24 1.22 10.18 -10.31
CA ILE A 24 0.44 9.00 -10.64
C ILE A 24 -0.01 8.33 -9.34
N ILE A 25 -1.30 8.11 -9.21
CA ILE A 25 -1.88 7.29 -8.14
C ILE A 25 -2.12 5.90 -8.72
N VAL A 26 -1.38 4.91 -8.25
CA VAL A 26 -1.63 3.50 -8.61
C VAL A 26 -2.73 2.97 -7.70
N SER A 27 -3.85 2.53 -8.27
CA SER A 27 -5.02 2.04 -7.52
C SER A 27 -5.66 0.84 -8.22
N ASN A 28 -6.36 -0.02 -7.48
CA ASN A 28 -7.26 -1.04 -8.05
C ASN A 28 -8.74 -0.81 -7.70
N HIS A 29 -9.10 0.41 -7.28
CA HIS A 29 -10.47 0.77 -6.85
C HIS A 29 -11.08 -0.17 -5.79
N GLY A 30 -10.25 -0.74 -4.91
CA GLY A 30 -10.72 -1.69 -3.89
C GLY A 30 -11.29 -2.99 -4.46
N ALA A 31 -10.90 -3.38 -5.69
CA ALA A 31 -11.47 -4.46 -6.51
C ALA A 31 -13.00 -4.49 -6.60
N ARG A 32 -13.64 -3.32 -6.48
CA ARG A 32 -15.08 -3.18 -6.78
C ARG A 32 -15.38 -3.12 -8.27
N GLN A 33 -14.35 -3.05 -9.10
CA GLN A 33 -14.41 -3.11 -10.55
C GLN A 33 -13.53 -4.29 -11.01
N LEU A 34 -14.05 -5.07 -11.96
CA LEU A 34 -13.63 -6.41 -12.39
C LEU A 34 -12.11 -6.58 -12.60
N ASP A 35 -11.36 -6.92 -11.55
CA ASP A 35 -9.93 -7.19 -11.61
C ASP A 35 -9.57 -8.42 -10.76
N TYR A 36 -9.00 -9.44 -11.40
CA TYR A 36 -8.48 -10.68 -10.79
C TYR A 36 -7.22 -10.46 -9.92
N VAL A 37 -7.00 -9.23 -9.48
CA VAL A 37 -5.90 -8.78 -8.62
C VAL A 37 -6.47 -8.67 -7.21
N PRO A 38 -5.77 -9.09 -6.13
CA PRO A 38 -6.31 -8.95 -4.78
C PRO A 38 -6.81 -7.54 -4.53
N ALA A 39 -7.99 -7.41 -3.92
CA ALA A 39 -8.60 -6.10 -3.69
C ALA A 39 -7.64 -5.13 -3.02
N THR A 40 -7.73 -3.82 -3.29
CA THR A 40 -6.96 -2.83 -2.51
C THR A 40 -7.33 -2.96 -1.05
N ILE A 41 -8.55 -3.41 -0.72
CA ILE A 41 -8.94 -3.75 0.66
C ILE A 41 -8.38 -5.09 1.18
N VAL A 42 -7.76 -5.91 0.33
CA VAL A 42 -6.95 -7.07 0.72
C VAL A 42 -5.46 -6.68 0.81
N ALA A 43 -5.00 -5.72 0.00
CA ALA A 43 -3.64 -5.17 0.07
C ALA A 43 -3.46 -4.03 1.12
N LEU A 44 -4.55 -3.35 1.50
CA LEU A 44 -4.70 -2.34 2.56
C LEU A 44 -5.80 -2.77 3.54
N GLU A 45 -5.93 -4.08 3.77
CA GLU A 45 -6.87 -4.64 4.76
C GLU A 45 -6.73 -3.96 6.11
N GLU A 46 -5.49 -3.63 6.50
CA GLU A 46 -5.10 -2.94 7.72
C GLU A 46 -5.65 -1.51 7.86
N VAL A 47 -6.13 -0.88 6.78
CA VAL A 47 -6.62 0.51 6.82
C VAL A 47 -8.07 0.62 6.38
N GLY A 48 -8.48 -0.07 5.32
CA GLY A 48 -9.82 0.05 4.75
C GLY A 48 -10.93 -0.42 5.70
N ARG A 49 -10.84 -1.66 6.20
CA ARG A 49 -11.83 -2.21 7.12
C ARG A 49 -11.80 -1.54 8.50
N PRO A 50 -10.62 -1.32 9.12
CA PRO A 50 -10.58 -0.67 10.43
C PRO A 50 -11.10 0.77 10.40
N SER A 51 -10.97 1.50 9.28
CA SER A 51 -11.58 2.83 9.14
C SER A 51 -13.11 2.79 9.22
N LEU A 52 -13.75 1.83 8.55
CA LEU A 52 -15.21 1.66 8.60
C LEU A 52 -15.68 1.21 9.99
N PHE A 53 -14.98 0.27 10.62
CA PHE A 53 -15.30 -0.18 11.97
C PHE A 53 -15.11 0.94 13.00
N SER A 54 -14.05 1.72 12.88
CA SER A 54 -13.77 2.84 13.78
C SER A 54 -14.80 3.96 13.62
N LEU A 55 -15.22 4.23 12.38
CA LEU A 55 -16.31 5.18 12.09
C LEU A 55 -17.64 4.71 12.69
N ALA A 56 -17.96 3.42 12.56
CA ALA A 56 -19.18 2.86 13.15
C ALA A 56 -19.13 2.86 14.69
N ALA A 57 -17.96 2.60 15.28
CA ALA A 57 -17.79 2.49 16.72
C ALA A 57 -17.80 3.86 17.44
N ASN A 58 -17.17 4.88 16.87
CA ASN A 58 -17.04 6.19 17.53
C ASN A 58 -16.94 7.37 16.56
N GLY A 59 -17.54 7.27 15.38
CA GLY A 59 -17.57 8.34 14.39
C GLY A 59 -16.17 8.80 13.98
N GLU A 60 -16.05 10.10 13.73
CA GLU A 60 -14.77 10.73 13.36
C GLU A 60 -13.67 10.48 14.42
N ALA A 61 -14.03 10.55 15.71
CA ALA A 61 -13.08 10.36 16.80
C ALA A 61 -12.47 8.95 16.80
N GLY A 62 -13.26 7.93 16.43
CA GLY A 62 -12.77 6.57 16.22
C GLY A 62 -11.75 6.48 15.09
N VAL A 63 -12.08 7.04 13.93
CA VAL A 63 -11.16 7.06 12.77
C VAL A 63 -9.86 7.80 13.10
N ARG A 64 -9.95 8.95 13.78
CA ARG A 64 -8.79 9.71 14.24
C ARG A 64 -7.88 8.89 15.15
N LYS A 65 -8.46 8.15 16.11
CA LYS A 65 -7.69 7.28 17.01
C LYS A 65 -7.03 6.12 16.27
N MET A 66 -7.74 5.51 15.32
CA MET A 66 -7.20 4.45 14.47
C MET A 66 -6.00 4.92 13.64
N LEU A 67 -6.10 6.09 12.99
CA LEU A 67 -4.98 6.69 12.26
C LEU A 67 -3.80 7.03 13.18
N GLN A 68 -4.06 7.49 14.42
CA GLN A 68 -3.00 7.74 15.39
C GLN A 68 -2.27 6.45 15.78
N MET A 69 -2.99 5.36 16.04
CA MET A 69 -2.36 4.06 16.37
C MET A 69 -1.49 3.53 15.22
N LEU A 70 -1.99 3.64 13.98
CA LEU A 70 -1.19 3.27 12.80
C LEU A 70 0.08 4.12 12.67
N ARG A 71 -0.02 5.41 12.96
CA ARG A 71 1.14 6.31 12.96
C ARG A 71 2.16 5.93 14.03
N ASP A 72 1.70 5.69 15.25
CA ASP A 72 2.57 5.35 16.39
C ASP A 72 3.33 4.02 16.11
N GLU A 73 2.63 3.02 15.57
CA GLU A 73 3.22 1.73 15.20
C GLU A 73 4.23 1.86 14.04
N PHE A 74 3.92 2.71 13.05
CA PHE A 74 4.83 3.00 11.96
C PHE A 74 6.10 3.70 12.45
N GLU A 75 5.97 4.69 13.35
CA GLU A 75 7.12 5.36 13.97
C GLU A 75 7.97 4.38 14.81
N LEU A 76 7.34 3.47 15.55
CA LEU A 76 8.03 2.39 16.27
C LEU A 76 8.78 1.46 15.32
N THR A 77 8.13 1.04 14.23
CA THR A 77 8.73 0.17 13.21
C THR A 77 9.93 0.84 12.55
N MET A 78 9.83 2.14 12.23
CA MET A 78 10.94 2.93 11.71
C MET A 78 12.13 2.95 12.68
N ALA A 79 11.86 3.19 13.97
CA ALA A 79 12.90 3.17 14.99
C ALA A 79 13.59 1.80 15.11
N LEU A 80 12.81 0.71 15.14
CA LEU A 80 13.33 -0.66 15.19
C LEU A 80 14.09 -1.06 13.91
N SER A 81 13.70 -0.51 12.76
CA SER A 81 14.37 -0.73 11.47
C SER A 81 15.58 0.20 11.25
N GLY A 82 15.90 1.06 12.21
CA GLY A 82 17.02 2.02 12.12
C GLY A 82 16.77 3.20 11.16
N CYS A 83 15.53 3.41 10.70
CA CYS A 83 15.16 4.50 9.81
C CYS A 83 14.76 5.75 10.62
N ARG A 84 15.49 6.86 10.47
CA ARG A 84 15.18 8.14 11.13
C ARG A 84 14.29 9.05 10.30
N SER A 85 14.12 8.71 9.02
CA SER A 85 13.29 9.44 8.08
C SER A 85 12.74 8.53 7.00
N LEU A 86 11.66 8.94 6.33
CA LEU A 86 11.08 8.20 5.21
C LEU A 86 12.08 7.96 4.07
N ARG A 87 13.10 8.82 3.93
CA ARG A 87 14.12 8.72 2.88
C ARG A 87 15.06 7.53 3.09
N GLU A 88 15.19 7.05 4.32
CA GLU A 88 16.05 5.92 4.67
C GLU A 88 15.35 4.57 4.39
N ILE A 89 14.02 4.57 4.27
CA ILE A 89 13.25 3.38 3.91
C ILE A 89 13.53 3.01 2.45
N SER A 90 14.24 1.90 2.26
CA SER A 90 14.66 1.39 0.96
C SER A 90 14.34 -0.10 0.78
N ARG A 91 14.52 -0.62 -0.44
CA ARG A 91 14.33 -2.04 -0.76
C ARG A 91 15.14 -2.99 0.14
N ASN A 92 16.26 -2.54 0.70
CA ASN A 92 17.07 -3.34 1.62
C ASN A 92 16.32 -3.76 2.91
N HIS A 93 15.22 -3.10 3.25
CA HIS A 93 14.37 -3.44 4.40
C HIS A 93 13.31 -4.50 4.07
N ILE A 94 13.21 -4.91 2.81
CA ILE A 94 12.19 -5.84 2.32
C ILE A 94 12.87 -7.15 1.97
N LYS A 95 12.41 -8.25 2.56
CA LYS A 95 12.68 -9.60 2.05
C LYS A 95 11.43 -10.06 1.33
N ALA A 96 11.54 -10.22 0.02
CA ALA A 96 10.43 -10.63 -0.80
C ALA A 96 10.54 -12.11 -1.18
N ASP A 97 9.43 -12.84 -1.06
CA ASP A 97 9.39 -14.29 -1.29
C ASP A 97 9.72 -14.68 -2.75
N TRP A 98 9.54 -13.74 -3.68
CA TRP A 98 9.88 -13.89 -5.09
C TRP A 98 11.34 -13.54 -5.42
N GLU A 99 12.14 -13.11 -4.44
CA GLU A 99 13.58 -12.88 -4.57
C GLU A 99 14.38 -14.08 -4.02
N LEU A 100 13.72 -15.11 -3.48
CA LEU A 100 14.36 -16.39 -3.15
C LEU A 100 14.81 -17.09 -4.43
N PRO A 101 16.05 -17.59 -4.51
CA PRO A 101 16.51 -18.32 -5.68
C PRO A 101 15.61 -19.54 -5.95
N HIS A 102 15.18 -19.72 -7.20
CA HIS A 102 14.37 -20.85 -7.68
C HIS A 102 15.03 -22.25 -7.54
N HIS A 103 16.11 -22.41 -6.76
CA HIS A 103 16.87 -23.66 -6.64
C HIS A 103 16.65 -24.44 -5.34
N LEU A 104 15.66 -24.09 -4.51
CA LEU A 104 15.25 -24.99 -3.42
C LEU A 104 14.41 -26.13 -4.02
N PRO A 105 14.86 -27.41 -3.93
CA PRO A 105 14.07 -28.52 -4.44
C PRO A 105 12.75 -28.58 -3.68
N ALA A 106 11.67 -28.85 -4.42
CA ALA A 106 10.35 -29.08 -3.84
C ALA A 106 10.49 -30.07 -2.67
N LYS A 107 10.02 -29.65 -1.48
CA LYS A 107 9.99 -30.53 -0.31
C LYS A 107 9.17 -31.77 -0.69
N ILE A 108 9.82 -32.93 -0.58
CA ILE A 108 9.23 -34.27 -0.74
C ILE A 108 8.23 -34.51 0.39
#